data_AF-A0A161XQN3-F1
#
_entry.id   AF-A0A161XQN3-F1
#
_cell.length_a   1.000
_cell.length_b   1.000
_cell.length_c   1.000
_cell.angle_alpha   90.00
_cell.angle_beta   90.00
_cell.angle_gamma   90.00
#
_symmetry.space_group_name_H-M   'P 1'
#
loop_
_entity.id
_entity.type
_entity.pdbx_description
1 polymer ?
#
loop_
_entity_poly.entity_id
_entity_poly.type
_entity_poly.pdbx_seq_one_letter_code
_entity_poly.pdbx_strand_id
1 'polypeptide(L)' 'MLKNDFGKLPNGSWVYLNNNGDAVTGEQTIRGKKMCFMSDGIQVKGKSALGNDGKYHYYDANSGIRLS' A
#
# COMPACT_ATOMS: atom_id res chain seq x y z
N MET A 1 -11.20 -6.18 -15.32
CA MET A 1 -10.44 -6.36 -14.06
C MET A 1 -9.64 -5.10 -13.80
N LEU A 2 -9.56 -4.67 -12.54
CA LEU A 2 -8.67 -3.58 -12.12
C LEU A 2 -7.22 -4.03 -12.30
N LYS A 3 -6.39 -3.18 -12.91
CA LYS A 3 -4.98 -3.42 -13.17
C LYS A 3 -4.23 -2.10 -13.03
N ASN A 4 -3.08 -2.13 -12.38
CA ASN A 4 -2.32 -0.92 -12.04
C ASN A 4 -3.20 0.14 -11.35
N ASP A 5 -4.08 -0.33 -10.47
CA ASP A 5 -5.07 0.51 -9.81
C ASP A 5 -5.44 0.00 -8.42
N PHE A 6 -6.05 0.89 -7.64
CA PHE A 6 -6.53 0.59 -6.30
C PHE A 6 -7.84 -0.19 -6.35
N GLY A 7 -7.93 -1.23 -5.53
CA GLY A 7 -9.15 -1.97 -5.25
C GLY A 7 -9.59 -1.76 -3.81
N LYS A 8 -10.89 -1.53 -3.60
CA LYS A 8 -11.51 -1.54 -2.27
C LYS A 8 -12.15 -2.89 -2.01
N LEU A 9 -11.77 -3.54 -0.92
CA LEU A 9 -12.33 -4.80 -0.49
C LEU A 9 -13.68 -4.59 0.25
N PRO A 10 -14.52 -5.63 0.40
CA PRO A 10 -15.82 -5.52 1.09
C PRO A 10 -15.73 -4.99 2.54
N ASN A 11 -14.63 -5.27 3.23
CA ASN A 11 -14.37 -4.79 4.59
C ASN A 11 -13.86 -3.32 4.64
N GLY A 12 -13.77 -2.64 3.50
CA GLY A 12 -13.32 -1.25 3.40
C GLY A 12 -11.81 -1.07 3.29
N SER A 13 -11.02 -2.13 3.43
CA SER A 13 -9.58 -2.13 3.21
C SER A 13 -9.23 -1.89 1.73
N TRP A 14 -8.03 -1.40 1.49
CA TRP A 14 -7.53 -1.09 0.15
C TRP A 14 -6.39 -2.02 -0.22
N VAL A 15 -6.33 -2.41 -1.49
CA VAL A 15 -5.22 -3.14 -2.13
C VAL A 15 -4.79 -2.36 -3.38
N TYR A 16 -3.59 -2.63 -3.89
CA TYR A 16 -3.20 -2.18 -5.22
C TYR A 16 -2.88 -3.39 -6.10
N LEU A 17 -3.52 -3.47 -7.26
CA LEU A 17 -3.37 -4.60 -8.17
C LEU A 17 -2.32 -4.28 -9.23
N ASN A 18 -1.38 -5.20 -9.44
CA ASN A 18 -0.39 -5.10 -10.50
C ASN A 18 -1.02 -5.32 -11.90
N ASN A 19 -0.19 -5.36 -12.95
CA ASN A 19 -0.66 -5.56 -14.33
C ASN A 19 -1.29 -6.95 -14.60
N ASN A 20 -0.97 -7.92 -13.76
CA ASN A 20 -1.55 -9.27 -13.81
C ASN A 20 -2.87 -9.35 -13.04
N GLY A 21 -3.18 -8.35 -12.20
CA GLY A 21 -4.33 -8.34 -11.32
C GLY A 21 -4.04 -8.87 -9.92
N ASP A 22 -2.78 -9.15 -9.58
CA ASP A 22 -2.39 -9.62 -8.25
C ASP A 22 -2.16 -8.45 -7.29
N ALA A 23 -2.55 -8.62 -6.03
CA ALA A 23 -2.29 -7.63 -4.99
C ALA A 23 -0.78 -7.56 -4.69
N VAL A 24 -0.23 -6.35 -4.71
CA VAL A 24 1.16 -6.10 -4.32
C VAL A 24 1.33 -6.12 -2.81
N THR A 25 2.54 -6.41 -2.35
CA THR A 25 2.93 -6.41 -0.93
C THR A 25 4.21 -5.58 -0.73
N GLY A 26 4.54 -5.27 0.53
CA GLY A 26 5.72 -4.48 0.88
C GLY A 26 5.63 -3.00 0.51
N GLU A 27 6.75 -2.28 0.57
CA GLU A 27 6.81 -0.87 0.15
C GLU A 27 6.85 -0.78 -1.39
N GLN A 28 5.95 0.03 -1.93
CA GLN A 28 5.74 0.24 -3.36
C GLN A 28 5.80 1.73 -3.69
N THR A 29 6.35 2.05 -4.87
CA THR A 29 6.29 3.40 -5.42
C THR A 29 5.23 3.46 -6.51
N ILE A 30 4.07 4.01 -6.19
CA ILE A 30 2.92 4.11 -7.10
C ILE A 30 2.73 5.58 -7.44
N ARG A 31 2.87 5.92 -8.73
CA ARG A 31 2.76 7.31 -9.24
C ARG A 31 3.63 8.30 -8.45
N GLY A 32 4.87 7.90 -8.13
CA GLY A 32 5.84 8.71 -7.38
C GLY A 32 5.55 8.85 -5.88
N LYS A 33 4.55 8.15 -5.34
CA LYS A 33 4.23 8.12 -3.92
C LYS A 33 4.60 6.77 -3.32
N LYS A 34 5.30 6.78 -2.18
CA LYS A 34 5.61 5.58 -1.42
C LYS A 34 4.43 5.16 -0.57
N MET A 35 4.06 3.89 -0.63
CA MET A 35 2.99 3.26 0.12
C MET A 35 3.47 1.89 0.57
N CYS A 36 2.87 1.32 1.63
CA CYS A 36 3.21 -0.02 2.09
C CYS A 36 1.96 -0.88 2.17
N PHE A 37 2.13 -2.16 1.84
CA PHE A 37 1.08 -3.17 1.83
C PHE A 37 1.54 -4.35 2.68
N MET A 38 0.67 -4.86 3.53
CA MET A 38 0.94 -6.02 4.39
C MET A 38 1.10 -7.29 3.54
N SER A 39 1.47 -8.41 4.17
CA SER A 39 1.65 -9.69 3.47
C SER A 39 0.38 -10.23 2.82
N ASP A 40 -0.79 -9.81 3.30
CA ASP A 40 -2.11 -10.10 2.72
C ASP A 40 -2.53 -9.10 1.61
N GLY A 41 -1.66 -8.15 1.26
CA GLY A 41 -1.89 -7.13 0.25
C GLY A 41 -2.67 -5.91 0.73
N ILE A 42 -3.10 -5.85 1.99
CA ILE A 42 -3.85 -4.71 2.53
C ILE A 42 -2.91 -3.53 2.75
N GLN A 43 -3.31 -2.37 2.24
CA GLN A 43 -2.60 -1.11 2.40
C GLN A 43 -2.51 -0.70 3.87
N VAL A 44 -1.31 -0.33 4.28
CA VAL A 44 -1.03 0.30 5.57
C VAL A 44 -1.52 1.76 5.55
N LYS A 45 -2.40 2.11 6.49
CA LYS A 45 -2.86 3.49 6.73
C LYS A 45 -2.89 3.78 8.23
N GLY A 46 -2.51 4.99 8.61
CA GLY A 46 -2.64 5.52 9.97
C GLY A 46 -1.70 4.88 11.00
N LYS A 47 -0.65 4.19 10.55
CA LYS A 47 0.28 3.44 11.40
C LYS A 47 1.67 3.35 10.77
N SER A 48 2.65 2.97 11.59
CA SER A 48 4.03 2.78 11.14
C SER A 48 4.27 1.37 10.61
N ALA A 49 5.07 1.24 9.54
CA ALA A 49 5.53 -0.04 9.00
C ALA A 49 6.98 0.06 8.51
N LEU A 50 7.66 -1.08 8.45
CA LEU A 50 9.02 -1.18 7.96
C LEU A 50 9.06 -0.88 6.44
N GLY A 51 9.87 0.10 6.04
CA GLY A 51 10.15 0.41 4.63
C GLY A 51 11.32 -0.43 4.09
N ASN A 52 11.57 -0.31 2.79
CA ASN A 52 12.66 -1.04 2.13
C ASN A 52 14.06 -0.56 2.57
N ASP A 53 14.14 0.60 3.22
CA ASP A 53 15.37 1.15 3.81
C ASP A 53 15.67 0.60 5.22
N GLY A 54 14.88 -0.37 5.70
CA GLY A 54 15.05 -0.99 7.01
C GLY A 54 14.62 -0.11 8.17
N LYS A 55 13.92 1.01 7.91
CA LYS A 55 13.41 1.92 8.95
C LYS A 55 11.88 1.87 9.02
N TYR A 56 11.34 2.16 10.19
CA TYR A 56 9.91 2.35 10.35
C TYR A 56 9.50 3.73 9.84
N HIS A 57 8.47 3.75 9.01
CA HIS A 57 7.88 4.98 8.48
C HIS A 57 6.40 5.05 8.80
N TYR A 58 5.89 6.25 9.07
CA TYR A 58 4.46 6.46 9.28
C TYR A 58 3.76 6.65 7.93
N TYR A 59 2.64 5.95 7.75
CA TYR A 59 1.80 6.05 6.56
C TYR A 59 0.51 6.79 6.91
N ASP A 60 0.20 7.83 6.14
CA ASP A 60 -0.95 8.71 6.36
C ASP A 60 -2.27 7.94 6.52
N ALA A 61 -3.13 8.40 7.42
CA ALA A 61 -4.38 7.72 7.77
C ALA A 61 -5.40 7.68 6.62
N ASN A 62 -5.37 8.66 5.73
CA ASN A 62 -6.35 8.79 4.64
C ASN A 62 -5.84 8.14 3.36
N SER A 63 -4.63 8.51 2.95
CA SER A 63 -4.04 8.13 1.66
C SER A 63 -3.14 6.90 1.74
N GLY A 64 -2.57 6.60 2.91
CA GLY A 64 -1.52 5.58 3.06
C GLY A 64 -0.20 5.98 2.40
N ILE A 65 0.00 7.27 2.11
CA ILE A 65 1.28 7.79 1.61
C ILE A 65 2.26 7.89 2.79
N ARG A 66 3.50 7.48 2.56
CA ARG A 66 4.60 7.60 3.52
C ARG A 66 4.91 9.08 3.82
N LEU A 67 4.92 9.45 5.11
CA LEU A 67 5.18 10.83 5.56
C LEU A 67 6.60 11.05 6.11
N SER A 68 7.36 9.99 6.36
CA SER A 68 8.73 10.02 6.91
C SER A 68 9.76 9.29 6.06
#